data_AF-A0A7W5AMR0-F1
#
_entry.id   AF-A0A7W5AMR0-F1
#
_cell.length_a   1.000
_cell.length_b   1.000
_cell.length_c   1.000
_cell.angle_alpha   90.00
_cell.angle_beta   90.00
_cell.angle_gamma   90.00
#
_symmetry.space_group_name_H-M   'P 1'
#
loop_
_entity.id
_entity.type
_entity.pdbx_description
1 polymer ?
#
loop_
_entity_poly.entity_id
_entity_poly.type
_entity_poly.pdbx_seq_one_letter_code
_entity_poly.pdbx_strand_id
1 'polypeptide(L)'
;MKPDLDRQPRRNQRTWPNNIDTPLDRARRIAGMYRARLHALNPEACDDCDQTAADFGETWMLERPDIVEPDRELTTTEAAELVQVSPDLIRKWACQKHPTTPGLNLLPRYGWRGRERTYIAGKVFEAAALARVGQHAS
;
A
#
# COMPACT_ATOMS: atom_id res chain seq x y z
N MET A 1 -28.54 -4.12 -11.95
CA MET A 1 -27.79 -4.34 -10.69
C MET A 1 -28.71 -5.12 -9.76
N LYS A 2 -28.34 -6.32 -9.29
CA LYS A 2 -29.22 -7.12 -8.40
C LYS A 2 -29.08 -6.58 -6.96
N PRO A 3 -30.12 -5.98 -6.36
CA PRO A 3 -30.04 -5.35 -5.03
C PRO A 3 -29.78 -6.34 -3.88
N ASP A 4 -29.91 -7.65 -4.14
CA ASP A 4 -29.59 -8.69 -3.16
C ASP A 4 -28.08 -8.86 -2.90
N LEU A 5 -27.21 -8.29 -3.75
CA LEU A 5 -25.75 -8.32 -3.54
C LEU A 5 -25.27 -7.32 -2.48
N ASP A 6 -26.09 -6.33 -2.10
CA ASP A 6 -25.79 -5.39 -1.00
C ASP A 6 -26.04 -5.99 0.39
N ARG A 7 -26.72 -7.15 0.46
CA ARG A 7 -26.99 -7.83 1.73
C ARG A 7 -25.75 -8.61 2.15
N GLN A 8 -24.89 -7.98 2.96
CA GLN A 8 -23.80 -8.70 3.62
C GLN A 8 -24.36 -9.88 4.44
N PRO A 9 -23.74 -11.07 4.35
CA PRO A 9 -24.21 -12.23 5.08
C PRO A 9 -24.17 -12.00 6.60
N ARG A 10 -25.16 -12.57 7.31
CA ARG A 10 -25.26 -12.52 8.77
C ARG A 10 -23.99 -13.10 9.41
N ARG A 11 -23.65 -12.55 10.57
CA ARG A 11 -22.45 -12.70 11.43
C ARG A 11 -21.77 -14.09 11.55
N ASN A 12 -22.37 -15.19 11.07
CA ASN A 12 -21.89 -16.57 11.24
C ASN A 12 -21.71 -17.36 9.92
N GLN A 13 -21.71 -16.73 8.74
CA GLN A 13 -21.39 -17.43 7.48
C GLN A 13 -20.32 -16.68 6.68
N ARG A 14 -19.12 -17.27 6.66
CA ARG A 14 -17.92 -16.88 5.89
C ARG A 14 -17.48 -15.43 6.10
N THR A 15 -16.74 -15.22 7.19
CA THR A 15 -16.07 -13.96 7.50
C THR A 15 -14.92 -13.72 6.53
N TRP A 16 -14.85 -12.51 5.96
CA TRP A 16 -13.67 -12.06 5.23
C TRP A 16 -12.42 -12.18 6.13
N PRO A 17 -11.27 -12.69 5.63
CA PRO A 17 -10.13 -13.05 6.49
C PRO A 17 -9.62 -11.93 7.39
N ASN A 18 -9.66 -10.68 6.91
CA ASN A 18 -9.23 -9.53 7.69
C ASN A 18 -10.44 -8.67 8.11
N ASN A 19 -10.89 -8.81 9.35
CA ASN A 19 -12.07 -8.11 9.86
C ASN A 19 -11.94 -6.58 9.90
N ILE A 20 -10.72 -6.03 9.80
CA ILE A 20 -10.43 -4.59 9.78
C ILE A 20 -10.60 -3.99 8.38
N ASP A 21 -10.53 -4.80 7.31
CA ASP A 21 -10.64 -4.31 5.94
C ASP A 21 -12.00 -3.62 5.72
N THR A 22 -11.95 -2.38 5.22
CA THR A 22 -13.13 -1.64 4.78
C THR A 22 -13.76 -2.31 3.55
N PRO A 23 -15.01 -2.00 3.18
CA PRO A 23 -15.60 -2.52 1.94
C PRO A 23 -14.74 -2.27 0.70
N LEU A 24 -14.05 -1.12 0.61
CA LEU A 24 -13.16 -0.79 -0.49
C LEU A 24 -11.90 -1.67 -0.48
N ASP A 25 -11.30 -1.90 0.68
CA ASP A 25 -10.13 -2.79 0.80
C ASP A 25 -10.48 -4.23 0.38
N ARG A 26 -11.66 -4.70 0.78
CA ARG A 26 -12.17 -6.02 0.36
C ARG A 26 -12.35 -6.08 -1.15
N ALA A 27 -12.97 -5.07 -1.76
CA ALA A 27 -13.15 -5.00 -3.20
C ALA A 27 -11.81 -5.02 -3.94
N ARG A 28 -10.82 -4.24 -3.48
CA ARG A 28 -9.47 -4.22 -4.06
C ARG A 28 -8.76 -5.57 -3.96
N ARG A 29 -8.83 -6.23 -2.80
CA ARG A 29 -8.24 -7.57 -2.61
C ARG A 29 -8.92 -8.61 -3.50
N ILE A 30 -10.24 -8.59 -3.62
CA ILE A 30 -10.98 -9.49 -4.53
C ILE A 30 -10.58 -9.23 -5.99
N ALA A 31 -10.48 -7.96 -6.41
CA ALA A 31 -10.03 -7.59 -7.74
C ALA A 31 -8.61 -8.12 -8.02
N GLY A 32 -7.69 -7.95 -7.06
CA GLY A 32 -6.34 -8.51 -7.14
C GLY A 32 -6.32 -10.05 -7.27
N MET A 33 -7.19 -10.76 -6.55
CA MET A 33 -7.33 -12.22 -6.68
C MET A 33 -7.80 -12.65 -8.08
N TYR A 34 -8.81 -11.97 -8.62
CA TYR A 34 -9.29 -12.24 -9.99
C TYR A 34 -8.20 -11.94 -11.01
N ARG A 35 -7.54 -10.78 -10.90
CA ARG A 35 -6.43 -10.37 -11.76
C ARG A 35 -5.33 -11.41 -11.78
N ALA A 36 -4.81 -11.81 -10.61
CA ALA A 36 -3.75 -12.82 -10.52
C ALA A 36 -4.16 -14.14 -11.19
N ARG A 37 -5.43 -14.54 -11.05
CA ARG A 37 -5.95 -15.76 -11.68
C ARG A 37 -6.11 -15.61 -13.20
N LEU A 38 -6.56 -14.47 -13.68
CA LEU A 38 -6.73 -14.18 -15.10
C LEU A 38 -5.38 -14.03 -15.80
N HIS A 39 -4.44 -13.32 -15.20
CA HIS A 39 -3.09 -13.15 -15.73
C HIS A 39 -2.36 -14.49 -15.87
N ALA A 40 -2.56 -15.42 -14.92
CA ALA A 40 -2.03 -16.78 -15.03
C ALA A 40 -2.63 -17.61 -16.20
N LEU A 41 -3.80 -17.22 -16.73
CA LEU A 41 -4.45 -17.89 -17.86
C LEU A 41 -4.14 -17.19 -19.19
N ASN A 42 -4.13 -15.86 -19.20
CA ASN A 42 -3.85 -15.05 -20.37
C ASN A 42 -3.25 -13.69 -19.95
N PRO A 43 -1.91 -13.55 -19.92
CA PRO A 43 -1.26 -12.32 -19.51
C PRO A 43 -1.47 -11.18 -20.52
N GLU A 44 -1.40 -11.47 -21.82
CA GLU A 44 -1.53 -10.46 -22.88
C GLU A 44 -2.89 -9.75 -22.84
N ALA A 45 -3.98 -10.50 -22.67
CA ALA A 45 -5.31 -9.89 -22.52
C ALA A 45 -5.46 -9.07 -21.23
N CYS A 46 -4.70 -9.41 -20.18
CA CYS A 46 -4.69 -8.62 -18.95
C CYS A 46 -3.91 -7.31 -19.16
N ASP A 47 -2.77 -7.37 -19.86
CA ASP A 47 -1.96 -6.20 -20.20
C ASP A 47 -2.74 -5.21 -21.06
N ASP A 48 -3.54 -5.69 -22.02
CA ASP A 48 -4.43 -4.83 -22.83
C ASP A 48 -5.50 -4.12 -21.98
N CYS A 49 -6.13 -4.85 -21.05
CA CYS A 49 -7.10 -4.27 -20.12
C CYS A 49 -6.44 -3.25 -19.18
N ASP A 50 -5.22 -3.52 -18.76
CA ASP A 50 -4.43 -2.64 -17.90
C ASP A 50 -4.02 -1.36 -18.59
N GLN A 51 -3.56 -1.45 -19.83
CA GLN A 51 -3.26 -0.28 -20.63
C GLN A 51 -4.52 0.57 -20.82
N THR A 52 -5.65 -0.06 -21.11
CA THR A 52 -6.94 0.64 -21.22
C THR A 52 -7.31 1.34 -19.91
N ALA A 53 -7.16 0.69 -18.76
CA ALA A 53 -7.44 1.30 -17.46
C ALA A 53 -6.47 2.45 -17.14
N ALA A 54 -5.19 2.30 -17.49
CA ALA A 54 -4.17 3.34 -17.35
C ALA A 54 -4.52 4.58 -18.19
N ASP A 55 -4.99 4.39 -19.41
CA ASP A 55 -5.39 5.47 -20.32
C ASP A 55 -6.59 6.27 -19.75
N PHE A 56 -7.45 5.63 -18.96
CA PHE A 56 -8.53 6.29 -18.20
C PHE A 56 -8.06 6.90 -16.86
N GLY A 57 -6.80 6.76 -16.48
CA GLY A 57 -6.25 7.22 -15.20
C GLY A 57 -6.54 6.30 -14.01
N GLU A 58 -7.15 5.14 -14.24
CA GLU A 58 -7.58 4.19 -13.21
C GLU A 58 -6.45 3.21 -12.88
N THR A 59 -5.39 3.72 -12.24
CA THR A 59 -4.16 2.97 -11.99
C THR A 59 -4.17 2.14 -10.70
N TRP A 60 -5.26 2.15 -9.95
CA TRP A 60 -5.34 1.51 -8.63
C TRP A 60 -5.37 -0.03 -8.69
N MET A 61 -5.70 -0.62 -9.85
CA MET A 61 -5.76 -2.06 -10.07
C MET A 61 -4.53 -2.63 -10.80
N LEU A 62 -3.64 -1.77 -11.30
CA LEU A 62 -2.46 -2.17 -12.07
C LEU A 62 -1.41 -2.78 -11.15
N GLU A 63 -0.77 -3.87 -11.59
CA GLU A 63 0.45 -4.34 -10.93
C GLU A 63 1.51 -3.26 -11.08
N ARG A 64 1.90 -2.67 -9.96
CA ARG A 64 3.04 -1.76 -9.91
C ARG A 64 4.27 -2.64 -9.79
N PRO A 65 5.30 -2.48 -10.64
CA PRO A 65 6.53 -3.24 -10.49
C PRO A 65 7.08 -3.03 -9.07
N ASP A 66 7.23 -4.14 -8.33
CA ASP A 66 7.76 -4.19 -6.98
C ASP A 66 9.23 -3.74 -6.89
N ILE A 67 9.89 -3.53 -8.03
CA ILE A 67 11.26 -3.02 -8.10
C ILE A 67 11.23 -1.51 -7.88
N VAL A 68 11.20 -1.13 -6.61
CA VAL A 68 11.45 0.25 -6.21
C VAL A 68 12.94 0.41 -5.97
N GLU A 69 13.58 1.30 -6.75
CA GLU A 69 14.97 1.66 -6.52
C GLU A 69 15.13 2.16 -5.08
N PRO A 70 16.05 1.57 -4.29
CA PRO A 70 16.15 1.86 -2.85
C PRO A 70 16.52 3.32 -2.59
N ASP A 71 17.22 3.95 -3.52
CA ASP A 71 17.66 5.35 -3.44
C ASP A 71 16.64 6.34 -4.04
N ARG A 72 15.49 5.84 -4.54
CA ARG A 72 14.44 6.70 -5.07
C ARG A 72 13.92 7.64 -3.99
N GLU A 73 13.88 8.92 -4.35
CA GLU A 73 13.27 9.95 -3.53
C GLU A 73 11.74 9.95 -3.70
N LEU A 74 11.04 9.86 -2.58
CA LEU A 74 9.59 9.78 -2.49
C LEU A 74 9.02 10.94 -1.68
N THR A 75 7.91 11.51 -2.11
CA THR A 75 7.10 12.40 -1.27
C THR A 75 6.43 11.65 -0.12
N THR A 76 5.79 12.38 0.78
CA THR A 76 5.05 11.75 1.89
C THR A 76 3.93 10.82 1.38
N THR A 77 3.22 11.22 0.34
CA THR A 77 2.13 10.43 -0.25
C THR A 77 2.69 9.19 -0.96
N GLU A 78 3.75 9.35 -1.76
CA GLU A 78 4.39 8.22 -2.44
C GLU A 78 4.97 7.20 -1.44
N ALA A 79 5.59 7.67 -0.35
CA ALA A 79 6.10 6.81 0.72
C ALA A 79 4.97 6.06 1.44
N ALA A 80 3.82 6.70 1.65
CA ALA A 80 2.66 6.09 2.29
C ALA A 80 2.04 4.99 1.41
N GLU A 81 1.91 5.25 0.12
CA GLU A 81 1.47 4.26 -0.87
C GLU A 81 2.43 3.07 -0.94
N LEU A 82 3.74 3.33 -0.93
CA LEU A 82 4.77 2.30 -1.02
C LEU A 82 4.65 1.22 0.06
N VAL A 83 4.33 1.61 1.30
CA VAL A 83 4.20 0.69 2.43
C VAL A 83 2.75 0.48 2.88
N GLN A 84 1.78 0.95 2.09
CA GLN A 84 0.34 0.80 2.32
C GLN A 84 -0.13 1.32 3.70
N VAL A 85 0.29 2.52 4.06
CA VAL A 85 -0.12 3.19 5.31
C VAL A 85 -0.69 4.58 5.02
N SER A 86 -1.18 5.28 6.04
CA SER A 86 -1.61 6.68 5.88
C SER A 86 -0.42 7.64 5.81
N PRO A 87 -0.52 8.76 5.06
CA PRO A 87 0.50 9.81 5.04
C PRO A 87 0.83 10.37 6.43
N ASP A 88 -0.14 10.41 7.34
CA ASP A 88 0.08 10.83 8.72
C ASP A 88 0.98 9.87 9.50
N LEU A 89 0.90 8.56 9.22
CA LEU A 89 1.79 7.59 9.84
C LEU A 89 3.24 7.79 9.39
N ILE A 90 3.46 8.11 8.11
CA ILE A 90 4.80 8.48 7.61
C ILE A 90 5.34 9.72 8.34
N ARG A 91 4.50 10.77 8.51
CA ARG A 91 4.88 11.96 9.28
C ARG A 91 5.21 11.63 10.74
N LYS A 92 4.47 10.69 11.34
CA LYS A 92 4.72 10.21 12.70
C LYS A 92 6.06 9.48 12.79
N TRP A 93 6.36 8.57 11.87
CA TRP A 93 7.66 7.89 11.82
C TRP A 93 8.82 8.88 11.67
N ALA A 94 8.63 9.97 10.91
CA ALA A 94 9.64 11.01 10.76
C ALA A 94 9.94 11.80 12.04
N CYS A 95 9.07 11.72 13.05
CA CYS A 95 9.23 12.35 14.36
C CYS A 95 9.62 11.37 15.48
N GLN A 96 9.43 10.07 15.27
CA GLN A 96 9.79 9.04 16.23
C GLN A 96 11.30 8.78 16.23
N LYS A 97 11.84 8.32 17.36
CA LYS A 97 13.26 7.95 17.48
C LYS A 97 13.51 6.53 16.99
N HIS A 98 14.67 6.32 16.41
CA HIS A 98 15.10 4.99 16.00
C HIS A 98 15.32 4.13 17.25
N PRO A 99 14.76 2.91 17.31
CA PRO A 99 14.74 2.10 18.54
C PRO A 99 16.13 1.63 18.97
N THR A 100 17.03 1.41 18.01
CA THR A 100 18.38 0.85 18.27
C THR A 100 19.52 1.82 18.00
N THR A 101 19.24 2.99 17.42
CA THR A 101 20.29 3.94 17.01
C THR A 101 20.00 5.31 17.64
N PRO A 102 20.64 5.63 18.78
CA PRO A 102 20.41 6.89 19.47
C PRO A 102 20.67 8.09 18.56
N GLY A 103 19.84 9.12 18.71
CA GLY A 103 19.98 10.39 17.96
C GLY A 103 19.32 10.41 16.58
N LEU A 104 19.05 9.25 15.97
CA LEU A 104 18.35 9.17 14.69
C LEU A 104 16.82 9.09 14.87
N ASN A 105 16.10 9.58 13.87
CA ASN A 105 14.67 9.35 13.77
C ASN A 105 14.40 8.01 13.07
N LEU A 106 13.24 7.40 13.36
CA LEU A 106 12.79 6.15 12.76
C LEU A 106 12.74 6.24 11.23
N LEU A 107 12.24 7.37 10.72
CA LEU A 107 12.33 7.71 9.30
C LEU A 107 13.10 9.04 9.11
N PRO A 108 14.34 9.00 8.62
CA PRO A 108 15.10 10.20 8.30
C PRO A 108 14.44 11.00 7.18
N ARG A 109 14.36 12.32 7.33
CA ARG A 109 13.94 13.24 6.26
C ARG A 109 15.12 13.45 5.33
N TYR A 110 14.89 13.32 4.02
CA TYR A 110 15.94 13.46 3.02
C TYR A 110 16.04 14.89 2.51
N GLY A 111 14.94 15.44 2.01
CA GLY A 111 14.95 16.75 1.39
C GLY A 111 13.56 17.35 1.21
N TRP A 112 13.43 18.10 0.12
CA TRP A 112 12.21 18.77 -0.30
C TRP A 112 12.02 18.62 -1.80
N ARG A 113 10.78 18.33 -2.21
CA ARG A 113 10.31 18.42 -3.60
C ARG A 113 9.18 19.43 -3.64
N GLY A 114 9.50 20.64 -4.11
CA GLY A 114 8.58 21.78 -4.02
C GLY A 114 8.26 22.12 -2.56
N ARG A 115 6.99 21.95 -2.15
CA ARG A 115 6.51 22.19 -0.78
C ARG A 115 6.41 20.93 0.08
N GLU A 116 6.75 19.77 -0.48
CA GLU A 116 6.63 18.49 0.23
C GLU A 116 7.98 17.98 0.73
N ARG A 117 7.97 17.40 1.94
CA ARG A 117 9.12 16.68 2.48
C ARG A 117 9.30 15.36 1.74
N THR A 118 10.56 15.01 1.51
CA THR A 118 10.92 13.78 0.82
C THR A 118 11.70 12.80 1.70
N TYR A 119 11.64 11.54 1.30
CA TYR A 119 12.23 10.38 1.98
C TYR A 119 12.88 9.46 0.94
N ILE A 120 13.81 8.62 1.38
CA ILE A 120 14.43 7.60 0.54
C ILE A 120 13.65 6.29 0.70
N ALA A 121 13.30 5.64 -0.43
CA ALA A 121 12.48 4.43 -0.45
C ALA A 121 13.02 3.32 0.48
N GLY A 122 14.32 3.05 0.45
CA GLY A 122 14.96 2.08 1.34
C GLY A 122 14.74 2.39 2.83
N LYS A 123 14.79 3.68 3.21
CA LYS A 123 14.52 4.11 4.60
C LYS A 123 13.06 4.01 4.98
N VAL A 124 12.14 4.18 4.03
CA VAL A 124 10.71 3.94 4.25
C VAL A 124 10.44 2.46 4.52
N PHE A 125 11.07 1.55 3.78
CA PHE A 125 10.95 0.11 4.04
C PHE A 125 11.55 -0.30 5.40
N GLU A 126 12.74 0.20 5.75
CA GLU A 126 13.37 -0.03 7.06
C GLU A 126 12.44 0.42 8.20
N ALA A 127 11.90 1.63 8.11
CA ALA A 127 10.98 2.18 9.11
C ALA A 127 9.71 1.32 9.24
N ALA A 128 9.14 0.87 8.12
CA ALA A 128 7.96 0.02 8.12
C ALA A 128 8.23 -1.37 8.72
N ALA A 129 9.41 -1.94 8.49
CA ALA A 129 9.81 -3.21 9.09
C ALA A 129 9.93 -3.07 10.62
N LEU A 130 10.60 -2.02 11.10
CA LEU A 130 10.75 -1.73 12.53
C LEU A 130 9.40 -1.46 13.21
N ALA A 131 8.51 -0.71 12.55
CA ALA A 131 7.17 -0.43 13.07
C ALA A 131 6.32 -1.69 13.24
N ARG A 132 6.42 -2.67 12.32
CA ARG A 132 5.71 -3.96 12.41
C ARG A 132 6.24 -4.83 13.54
N VAL A 133 7.56 -4.89 13.73
CA VAL A 133 8.18 -5.63 14.83
C VAL A 133 7.71 -5.09 16.19
N GLY A 134 7.59 -3.77 16.33
CA GLY A 134 7.08 -3.15 17.57
C GLY A 134 5.61 -3.45 17.87
N GLN A 135 4.78 -3.70 16.85
CA GLN A 135 3.36 -4.01 17.02
C GLN A 135 3.10 -5.45 17.45
N HIS A 136 3.98 -6.39 17.12
CA HIS A 136 3.85 -7.80 17.52
C HIS A 136 4.45 -8.10 18.90
N ALA A 137 5.17 -7.15 19.51
CA ALA A 137 5.76 -7.29 20.83
C ALA A 137 4.89 -6.67 21.95
N SER A 138 3.68 -6.18 21.64
CA SER A 138 2.72 -5.59 22.59
C SER A 138 1.48 -6.47 22.79
#